data_AF-A0A1G1IFT6-F1
#
_entry.id   AF-A0A1G1IFT6-F1
#
_cell.length_a   1.000
_cell.length_b   1.000
_cell.length_c   1.000
_cell.angle_alpha   90.00
_cell.angle_beta   90.00
_cell.angle_gamma   90.00
#
_symmetry.space_group_name_H-M   'P 1'
#
loop_
_entity.id
_entity.type
_entity.pdbx_description
1 polymer ?
#
loop_
_entity_poly.entity_id
_entity_poly.type
_entity_poly.pdbx_seq_one_letter_code
_entity_poly.pdbx_strand_id
1 'polypeptide(L)'
;MLVDPDTLRTLPPREWVAGLAEVIKYGVIADETFFAYLEQRMDRLLRLDAEPVGHVIARSCEIKASVVERDERESDLRRILNYGHTIGHALESLGGYRKLIHGEAVAIGMVQEADLARHLGLCAPDVVERQRTLVRRAGLPDALPETTFGRLWAAMQHDKKVVQGRVYCVLPERIGRVVIQPLEREACRQWFEQQDKQKTHARRAAARLRR
;
A
#
# COMPACT_ATOMS: atom_id res chain seq x y z
N MET A 1 23.04 -11.97 -2.06
CA MET A 1 22.33 -11.24 -3.14
C MET A 1 23.29 -10.18 -3.67
N LEU A 2 23.43 -10.06 -4.99
CA LEU A 2 24.17 -8.97 -5.63
C LEU A 2 23.15 -7.96 -6.15
N VAL A 3 23.34 -6.67 -5.88
CA VAL A 3 22.48 -5.59 -6.38
C VAL A 3 23.38 -4.54 -7.02
N ASP A 4 23.16 -4.26 -8.30
CA ASP A 4 23.83 -3.20 -9.05
C ASP A 4 22.81 -2.11 -9.39
N PRO A 5 22.85 -0.95 -8.69
CA PRO A 5 21.93 0.15 -8.95
C PRO A 5 22.03 0.75 -10.35
N ASP A 6 23.14 0.57 -11.08
CA ASP A 6 23.26 1.13 -12.43
C ASP A 6 22.32 0.45 -13.44
N THR A 7 21.88 -0.78 -13.15
CA THR A 7 20.86 -1.47 -13.95
C THR A 7 19.52 -0.72 -13.97
N LEU A 8 19.23 0.09 -12.95
CA LEU A 8 18.01 0.91 -12.87
C LEU A 8 17.95 1.98 -13.96
N ARG A 9 19.10 2.40 -14.51
CA ARG A 9 19.16 3.43 -15.56
C ARG A 9 18.48 2.98 -16.86
N THR A 10 18.40 1.68 -17.10
CA THR A 10 17.75 1.09 -18.28
C THR A 10 16.32 0.63 -18.02
N LEU A 11 15.86 0.70 -16.77
CA LEU A 11 14.52 0.26 -16.40
C LEU A 11 13.48 1.28 -16.89
N PRO A 12 12.34 0.85 -17.45
CA PRO A 12 11.26 1.77 -17.79
C PRO A 12 10.84 2.59 -16.56
N PRO A 13 10.62 3.91 -16.69
CA PRO A 13 10.30 4.77 -15.53
C PRO A 13 9.09 4.29 -14.71
N ARG A 14 8.10 3.70 -15.38
CA ARG A 14 6.91 3.12 -14.73
C ARG A 14 7.26 1.98 -13.77
N GLU A 15 8.21 1.12 -14.13
CA GLU A 15 8.65 0.00 -13.30
C GLU A 15 9.47 0.47 -12.10
N TRP A 16 10.31 1.50 -12.28
CA TRP A 16 11.02 2.13 -11.16
C TRP A 16 10.03 2.71 -10.14
N VAL A 17 9.06 3.50 -10.62
CA VAL A 17 8.02 4.08 -9.79
C VAL A 17 7.21 3.00 -9.07
N ALA A 18 6.83 1.92 -9.76
CA ALA A 18 6.15 0.78 -9.15
C ALA A 18 6.97 0.12 -8.04
N GLY A 19 8.29 -0.01 -8.21
CA GLY A 19 9.19 -0.53 -7.17
C GLY A 19 9.17 0.31 -5.88
N LEU A 20 8.95 1.63 -5.98
CA LEU A 20 8.85 2.51 -4.81
C LEU A 20 7.66 2.18 -3.91
N ALA A 21 6.63 1.50 -4.40
CA ALA A 21 5.51 1.06 -3.56
C ALA A 21 5.98 0.13 -2.43
N GLU A 22 6.88 -0.81 -2.74
CA GLU A 22 7.47 -1.72 -1.76
C GLU A 22 8.41 -1.00 -0.80
N VAL A 23 9.14 0.01 -1.29
CA VAL A 23 10.00 0.86 -0.45
C VAL A 23 9.16 1.64 0.58
N ILE A 24 8.07 2.26 0.14
CA ILE A 24 7.12 2.96 1.03
C ILE A 24 6.52 2.00 2.05
N LYS A 25 6.14 0.79 1.62
CA LYS A 25 5.59 -0.26 2.50
C LYS A 25 6.51 -0.52 3.69
N TYR A 26 7.82 -0.65 3.49
CA TYR A 26 8.77 -0.90 4.58
C TYR A 26 8.75 0.19 5.65
N GLY A 27 8.65 1.46 5.25
CA GLY A 27 8.51 2.57 6.20
C GLY A 27 7.22 2.47 7.02
N VAL A 28 6.10 2.13 6.39
CA VAL A 28 4.81 2.02 7.09
C VAL A 28 4.79 0.84 8.06
N ILE A 29 5.33 -0.31 7.69
CA ILE A 29 5.21 -1.53 8.50
C ILE A 29 6.22 -1.63 9.65
N ALA A 30 7.38 -0.96 9.53
CA ALA A 30 8.51 -1.24 10.43
C ALA A 30 9.40 -0.04 10.80
N ASP A 31 9.40 1.06 10.05
CA ASP A 31 10.39 2.11 10.25
C ASP A 31 9.87 3.53 9.92
N GLU A 32 9.44 4.24 10.96
CA GLU A 32 8.97 5.63 10.85
C GLU A 32 10.07 6.61 10.41
N THR A 33 11.31 6.40 10.84
CA THR A 33 12.43 7.25 10.43
C THR A 33 12.71 7.09 8.94
N PHE A 34 12.65 5.85 8.44
CA PHE A 34 12.78 5.58 7.01
C PHE A 34 11.62 6.17 6.21
N PHE A 35 10.38 6.08 6.72
CA PHE A 35 9.24 6.75 6.09
C PHE A 35 9.45 8.27 5.98
N ALA A 36 9.92 8.91 7.06
CA ALA A 36 10.23 10.34 7.05
C ALA A 36 11.37 10.69 6.08
N TYR A 37 12.37 9.82 5.93
CA TYR A 37 13.41 9.97 4.90
C TYR A 37 12.81 9.97 3.49
N LEU A 38 11.88 9.05 3.19
CA LEU A 38 11.19 9.00 1.89
C LEU A 38 10.40 10.28 1.62
N GLU A 39 9.70 10.82 2.63
CA GLU A 39 9.01 12.12 2.52
C GLU A 39 9.98 13.25 2.12
N GLN A 40 11.22 13.23 2.60
CA GLN A 40 12.20 14.28 2.29
C GLN A 40 12.96 14.05 0.98
N ARG A 41 13.05 12.80 0.51
CA ARG A 41 13.97 12.40 -0.57
C ARG A 41 13.28 11.89 -1.83
N MET A 42 11.95 11.78 -1.85
CA MET A 42 11.19 11.24 -2.99
C MET A 42 11.59 11.85 -4.34
N ASP A 43 11.71 13.17 -4.43
CA ASP A 43 12.05 13.84 -5.69
C ASP A 43 13.45 13.45 -6.20
N ARG A 44 14.39 13.17 -5.28
CA ARG A 44 15.74 12.69 -5.62
C ARG A 44 15.73 11.21 -6.01
N LEU A 45 14.88 10.40 -5.39
CA LEU A 45 14.65 9.00 -5.80
C LEU A 45 14.08 8.91 -7.21
N LEU A 46 13.11 9.77 -7.56
CA LEU A 46 12.54 9.81 -8.90
C LEU A 46 13.55 10.20 -9.98
N ARG A 47 14.58 10.97 -9.62
CA ARG A 47 15.71 11.29 -10.51
C ARG A 47 16.82 10.26 -10.54
N LEU A 48 16.67 9.16 -9.78
CA LEU A 48 17.71 8.13 -9.61
C LEU A 48 19.03 8.70 -9.10
N ASP A 49 18.99 9.68 -8.20
CA ASP A 49 20.19 10.17 -7.52
C ASP A 49 20.85 8.99 -6.77
N ALA A 50 22.17 8.79 -6.94
CA ALA A 50 22.86 7.60 -6.47
C ALA A 50 22.78 7.37 -4.94
N GLU A 51 22.95 8.43 -4.13
CA GLU A 51 22.90 8.34 -2.66
C GLU A 51 21.54 7.85 -2.15
N PRO A 52 20.41 8.51 -2.46
CA PRO A 52 19.12 8.06 -1.93
C PRO A 52 18.70 6.70 -2.49
N VAL A 53 19.03 6.38 -3.74
CA VAL A 53 18.77 5.04 -4.32
C VAL A 53 19.52 3.96 -3.54
N GLY A 54 20.83 4.16 -3.31
CA GLY A 54 21.63 3.22 -2.52
C GLY A 54 21.09 3.04 -1.11
N HIS A 55 20.70 4.15 -0.46
CA HIS A 55 20.12 4.12 0.88
C HIS A 55 18.82 3.32 0.94
N VAL A 56 17.85 3.58 0.04
CA VAL A 56 16.55 2.88 0.10
C VAL A 56 16.66 1.41 -0.24
N ILE A 57 17.57 1.02 -1.14
CA ILE A 57 17.84 -0.39 -1.46
C ILE A 57 18.40 -1.09 -0.22
N ALA A 58 19.46 -0.54 0.39
CA ALA A 58 20.09 -1.12 1.57
C ALA A 58 19.07 -1.26 2.71
N ARG A 59 18.36 -0.18 3.03
CA ARG A 59 17.40 -0.18 4.15
C ARG A 59 16.23 -1.12 3.93
N SER A 60 15.70 -1.21 2.71
CA SER A 60 14.65 -2.17 2.36
C SER A 60 15.10 -3.62 2.56
N CYS A 61 16.35 -3.93 2.20
CA CYS A 61 16.95 -5.25 2.40
C CYS A 61 17.10 -5.57 3.89
N GLU A 62 17.63 -4.64 4.68
CA GLU A 62 17.78 -4.78 6.14
C GLU A 62 16.44 -5.06 6.83
N ILE A 63 15.40 -4.28 6.51
CA ILE A 63 14.06 -4.46 7.10
C ILE A 63 13.50 -5.83 6.73
N LYS A 64 13.58 -6.22 5.45
CA LYS A 64 13.10 -7.54 5.00
C LYS A 64 13.86 -8.67 5.68
N ALA A 65 15.18 -8.58 5.77
CA ALA A 65 16.02 -9.58 6.43
C ALA A 65 15.63 -9.70 7.90
N SER A 66 15.52 -8.58 8.63
CA SER A 66 15.14 -8.59 10.04
C SER A 66 13.75 -9.20 10.29
N VAL A 67 12.78 -8.93 9.42
CA VAL A 67 11.44 -9.54 9.52
C VAL A 67 11.48 -11.04 9.27
N VAL A 68 12.27 -11.48 8.29
CA VAL A 68 12.41 -12.92 7.96
C VAL A 68 13.18 -13.66 9.05
N GLU A 69 14.26 -13.11 9.58
CA GLU A 69 15.05 -13.70 10.68
C GLU A 69 14.22 -13.87 11.95
N ARG A 70 13.35 -12.92 12.26
CA ARG A 70 12.44 -13.01 13.42
C ARG A 70 11.31 -14.02 13.24
N ASP A 71 11.09 -14.50 12.01
CA ASP A 71 10.01 -15.43 11.68
C ASP A 71 10.34 -16.36 10.51
N GLU A 72 11.46 -17.07 10.64
CA GLU A 72 11.99 -17.93 9.56
C GLU A 72 11.03 -19.05 9.16
N ARG A 73 10.15 -19.48 10.08
CA ARG A 73 9.17 -20.57 9.87
C ARG A 73 7.78 -20.06 9.49
N GLU A 74 7.62 -18.76 9.20
CA GLU A 74 6.34 -18.13 8.84
C GLU A 74 5.22 -18.35 9.87
N SER A 75 5.54 -18.17 11.14
CA SER A 75 4.65 -18.44 12.27
C SER A 75 3.58 -17.35 12.44
N ASP A 76 3.87 -16.07 12.14
CA ASP A 76 2.84 -15.02 11.95
C ASP A 76 3.41 -13.65 11.53
N LEU A 77 4.57 -13.26 12.05
CA LEU A 77 5.15 -11.92 11.87
C LEU A 77 5.47 -11.61 10.42
N ARG A 78 5.93 -12.58 9.61
CA ARG A 78 6.29 -12.36 8.20
C ARG A 78 5.10 -11.80 7.39
N ARG A 79 3.86 -12.04 7.84
CA ARG A 79 2.65 -11.55 7.19
C ARG A 79 2.57 -10.03 7.13
N ILE A 80 3.29 -9.28 7.98
CA ILE A 80 3.33 -7.81 7.89
C ILE A 80 3.85 -7.32 6.53
N LEU A 81 4.67 -8.12 5.85
CA LEU A 81 5.15 -7.82 4.49
C LEU A 81 4.01 -7.81 3.46
N ASN A 82 2.82 -8.31 3.81
CA ASN A 82 1.66 -8.30 2.95
C ASN A 82 0.79 -7.04 3.10
N TYR A 83 1.27 -6.01 3.81
CA TYR A 83 0.58 -4.72 3.82
C TYR A 83 0.37 -4.18 2.40
N GLY A 84 -0.84 -3.72 2.11
CA GLY A 84 -1.31 -3.29 0.81
C GLY A 84 -1.66 -4.41 -0.17
N HIS A 85 -1.35 -5.67 0.14
CA HIS A 85 -1.49 -6.76 -0.82
C HIS A 85 -2.90 -7.38 -0.79
N THR A 86 -3.68 -7.25 0.29
CA THR A 86 -5.01 -7.86 0.35
C THR A 86 -5.96 -7.17 -0.62
N ILE A 87 -5.98 -5.83 -0.62
CA ILE A 87 -6.71 -5.07 -1.63
C ILE A 87 -5.93 -5.03 -2.96
N GLY A 88 -4.60 -4.93 -2.93
CA GLY A 88 -3.77 -4.90 -4.13
C GLY A 88 -3.98 -6.11 -5.04
N HIS A 89 -3.81 -7.33 -4.52
CA HIS A 89 -4.04 -8.56 -5.30
C HIS A 89 -5.49 -8.70 -5.79
N ALA A 90 -6.46 -8.25 -4.99
CA ALA A 90 -7.85 -8.23 -5.42
C ALA A 90 -8.04 -7.34 -6.65
N LEU A 91 -7.37 -6.18 -6.70
CA LEU A 91 -7.43 -5.27 -7.86
C LEU A 91 -6.72 -5.82 -9.09
N GLU A 92 -5.56 -6.45 -8.92
CA GLU A 92 -4.88 -7.13 -10.04
C GLU A 92 -5.77 -8.21 -10.66
N SER A 93 -6.39 -9.03 -9.80
CA SER A 93 -7.28 -10.11 -10.21
C SER A 93 -8.51 -9.56 -10.95
N LEU A 94 -9.14 -8.51 -10.43
CA LEU A 94 -10.29 -7.86 -11.08
C LEU A 94 -9.90 -7.16 -12.40
N GLY A 95 -8.66 -6.68 -12.50
CA GLY A 95 -8.09 -6.07 -13.70
C GLY A 95 -7.55 -7.07 -14.72
N GLY A 96 -7.60 -8.37 -14.42
CA GLY A 96 -7.07 -9.44 -15.26
C GLY A 96 -5.55 -9.34 -15.48
N TYR A 97 -4.80 -8.80 -14.51
CA TYR A 97 -3.33 -8.65 -14.55
C TYR A 97 -2.77 -7.87 -15.74
N ARG A 98 -3.58 -6.99 -16.35
CA ARG A 98 -3.18 -6.21 -17.54
C ARG A 98 -3.22 -4.70 -17.33
N LYS A 99 -4.03 -4.23 -16.37
CA LYS A 99 -4.27 -2.79 -16.18
C LYS A 99 -3.25 -2.16 -15.23
N LEU A 100 -3.05 -2.79 -14.08
CA LEU A 100 -2.12 -2.36 -13.06
C LEU A 100 -0.93 -3.30 -13.07
N ILE A 101 0.27 -2.75 -12.94
CA ILE A 101 1.44 -3.55 -12.54
C ILE A 101 1.45 -3.69 -11.02
N HIS A 102 2.14 -4.71 -10.50
CA HIS A 102 2.12 -5.09 -9.08
C HIS A 102 2.26 -3.91 -8.12
N GLY A 103 3.30 -3.08 -8.31
CA GLY A 103 3.55 -1.92 -7.43
C GLY A 103 2.42 -0.87 -7.45
N GLU A 104 1.73 -0.68 -8.57
CA GLU A 104 0.57 0.21 -8.65
C GLU A 104 -0.61 -0.35 -7.86
N ALA A 105 -0.86 -1.65 -7.95
CA ALA A 105 -1.92 -2.30 -7.21
C ALA A 105 -1.63 -2.29 -5.70
N VAL A 106 -0.39 -2.57 -5.30
CA VAL A 106 0.06 -2.47 -3.90
C VAL A 106 -0.06 -1.03 -3.39
N ALA A 107 0.28 -0.02 -4.18
CA ALA A 107 0.15 1.38 -3.79
C ALA A 107 -1.30 1.78 -3.49
N ILE A 108 -2.24 1.41 -4.38
CA ILE A 108 -3.68 1.60 -4.14
C ILE A 108 -4.07 0.82 -2.89
N GLY A 109 -3.70 -0.46 -2.80
CA GLY A 109 -4.03 -1.33 -1.68
C GLY A 109 -3.57 -0.76 -0.35
N MET A 110 -2.34 -0.27 -0.24
CA MET A 110 -1.82 0.36 0.98
C MET A 110 -2.69 1.54 1.41
N VAL A 111 -3.07 2.42 0.48
CA VAL A 111 -3.89 3.61 0.80
C VAL A 111 -5.30 3.22 1.22
N GLN A 112 -5.89 2.22 0.57
CA GLN A 112 -7.21 1.71 0.92
C GLN A 112 -7.21 0.96 2.26
N GLU A 113 -6.18 0.18 2.54
CA GLU A 113 -6.00 -0.53 3.81
C GLU A 113 -5.72 0.45 4.97
N ALA A 114 -4.98 1.53 4.73
CA ALA A 114 -4.83 2.61 5.73
C ALA A 114 -6.17 3.31 6.02
N ASP A 115 -6.96 3.62 4.99
CA ASP A 115 -8.28 4.24 5.21
C ASP A 115 -9.27 3.28 5.89
N LEU A 116 -9.19 1.98 5.58
CA LEU A 116 -9.93 0.95 6.31
C LEU A 116 -9.50 0.90 7.79
N ALA A 117 -8.20 0.94 8.08
CA ALA A 117 -7.69 0.98 9.45
C ALA A 117 -8.22 2.20 10.23
N ARG A 118 -8.26 3.37 9.58
CA ARG A 118 -8.87 4.59 10.14
C ARG A 118 -10.37 4.40 10.41
N HIS A 119 -11.11 3.83 9.46
CA HIS A 119 -12.54 3.54 9.63
C HIS A 119 -12.81 2.58 10.81
N LEU A 120 -11.92 1.61 11.01
CA LEU A 120 -11.96 0.67 12.13
C LEU A 120 -11.43 1.26 13.45
N GLY A 121 -11.00 2.53 13.46
CA GLY A 121 -10.47 3.21 14.65
C GLY A 121 -9.07 2.76 15.08
N LEU A 122 -8.31 2.10 14.20
CA LEU A 122 -6.96 1.58 14.51
C LEU A 122 -5.86 2.64 14.38
N CYS A 123 -6.04 3.59 13.47
CA CYS A 123 -5.06 4.64 13.23
C CYS A 123 -5.72 6.01 13.10
N ALA A 124 -4.91 7.03 13.34
CA ALA A 124 -5.33 8.42 13.21
C ALA A 124 -5.38 8.86 11.74
N PRO A 125 -6.20 9.86 11.38
CA PRO A 125 -6.33 10.32 9.99
C PRO A 125 -5.02 10.78 9.34
N ASP A 126 -4.06 11.29 10.12
CA ASP A 126 -2.76 11.74 9.63
C ASP A 126 -1.93 10.59 9.02
N VAL A 127 -2.06 9.36 9.52
CA VAL A 127 -1.40 8.18 8.98
C VAL A 127 -1.82 7.96 7.52
N VAL A 128 -3.14 8.07 7.26
CA VAL A 128 -3.71 7.92 5.92
C VAL A 128 -3.23 9.04 5.00
N GLU A 129 -3.26 10.29 5.47
CA GLU A 129 -2.92 11.45 4.65
C GLU A 129 -1.43 11.53 4.33
N ARG A 130 -0.53 11.24 5.29
CA ARG A 130 0.91 11.18 5.04
C ARG A 130 1.25 10.09 4.02
N GLN A 131 0.69 8.90 4.19
CA GLN A 131 0.89 7.79 3.27
C GLN A 131 0.35 8.11 1.87
N ARG A 132 -0.88 8.62 1.77
CA ARG A 132 -1.48 9.03 0.49
C ARG A 132 -0.66 10.09 -0.20
N THR A 133 -0.17 11.08 0.55
CA THR A 133 0.69 12.15 0.02
C THR A 133 2.00 11.58 -0.52
N LEU A 134 2.66 10.69 0.22
CA LEU A 134 3.91 10.07 -0.22
C LEU A 134 3.72 9.20 -1.46
N VAL A 135 2.66 8.39 -1.51
CA VAL A 135 2.28 7.57 -2.68
C VAL A 135 2.08 8.46 -3.91
N ARG A 136 1.31 9.54 -3.79
CA ARG A 136 1.10 10.49 -4.90
C ARG A 136 2.40 11.18 -5.32
N ARG A 137 3.24 11.57 -4.36
CA ARG A 137 4.54 12.19 -4.64
C ARG A 137 5.51 11.25 -5.36
N ALA A 138 5.41 9.94 -5.12
CA ALA A 138 6.16 8.94 -5.87
C ALA A 138 5.64 8.75 -7.31
N GLY A 139 4.51 9.36 -7.69
CA GLY A 139 3.86 9.15 -8.98
C GLY A 139 3.02 7.87 -9.04
N LEU A 140 2.69 7.27 -7.89
CA LEU A 140 1.89 6.06 -7.79
C LEU A 140 0.39 6.37 -7.67
N PRO A 141 -0.49 5.48 -8.18
CA PRO A 141 -1.93 5.62 -8.00
C PRO A 141 -2.36 5.32 -6.56
N ASP A 142 -3.35 6.07 -6.07
CA ASP A 142 -3.91 5.92 -4.72
C ASP A 142 -5.44 5.66 -4.71
N ALA A 143 -6.07 5.77 -5.87
CA ALA A 143 -7.51 5.70 -6.01
C ALA A 143 -7.97 4.28 -6.35
N LEU A 144 -8.97 3.80 -5.62
CA LEU A 144 -9.67 2.56 -5.95
C LEU A 144 -10.35 2.68 -7.33
N PRO A 145 -10.08 1.76 -8.28
CA PRO A 145 -10.79 1.68 -9.55
C PRO A 145 -12.29 1.45 -9.36
N GLU A 146 -13.10 1.76 -10.39
CA GLU A 146 -14.54 1.49 -10.35
C GLU A 146 -14.82 0.00 -10.19
N THR A 147 -15.50 -0.35 -9.10
CA THR A 147 -15.89 -1.72 -8.75
C THR A 147 -17.06 -1.68 -7.76
N THR A 148 -17.61 -2.85 -7.46
CA THR A 148 -18.63 -3.02 -6.40
C THR A 148 -17.99 -3.67 -5.18
N PHE A 149 -18.53 -3.42 -3.98
CA PHE A 149 -18.10 -4.10 -2.77
C PHE A 149 -18.12 -5.63 -2.93
N GLY A 150 -19.17 -6.19 -3.53
CA GLY A 150 -19.29 -7.64 -3.72
C GLY A 150 -18.14 -8.23 -4.55
N ARG A 151 -17.75 -7.57 -5.64
CA ARG A 151 -16.62 -7.99 -6.48
C ARG A 151 -15.28 -7.87 -5.76
N LEU A 152 -15.06 -6.75 -5.05
CA LEU A 152 -13.84 -6.52 -4.28
C LEU A 152 -13.70 -7.57 -3.16
N TRP A 153 -14.75 -7.77 -2.37
CA TRP A 153 -14.78 -8.73 -1.28
C TRP A 153 -14.60 -10.17 -1.75
N ALA A 154 -15.21 -10.56 -2.87
CA ALA A 154 -15.00 -11.87 -3.47
C ALA A 154 -13.53 -12.06 -3.87
N ALA A 155 -12.92 -11.07 -4.54
CA ALA A 155 -11.51 -11.14 -4.93
C ALA A 155 -10.56 -11.18 -3.72
N MET A 156 -10.84 -10.45 -2.64
CA MET A 156 -10.06 -10.52 -1.38
C MET A 156 -10.09 -11.91 -0.72
N GLN A 157 -11.18 -12.68 -0.89
CA GLN A 157 -11.30 -14.05 -0.35
C GLN A 157 -10.54 -15.10 -1.17
N HIS A 158 -10.14 -14.79 -2.40
CA HIS A 158 -9.35 -15.71 -3.22
C HIS A 158 -7.84 -15.60 -2.97
N ASP A 159 -7.38 -14.55 -2.28
CA ASP A 159 -5.98 -14.43 -1.86
C ASP A 159 -5.66 -15.50 -0.79
N LYS A 160 -4.40 -15.97 -0.76
CA LYS A 160 -3.89 -17.06 0.10
C LYS A 160 -3.92 -16.74 1.61
N LYS A 161 -4.60 -15.67 2.03
CA LYS A 161 -4.68 -15.16 3.40
C LYS A 161 -6.01 -15.49 4.09
N VAL A 162 -6.80 -16.37 3.50
CA VAL A 162 -8.01 -16.90 4.12
C VAL A 162 -7.65 -18.07 5.02
N VAL A 163 -7.80 -17.87 6.33
CA VAL A 163 -7.71 -18.93 7.34
C VAL A 163 -9.12 -19.16 7.87
N GLN A 164 -9.63 -20.39 7.73
CA GLN A 164 -10.98 -20.77 8.19
C GLN A 164 -12.11 -19.86 7.66
N GLY A 165 -12.02 -19.40 6.41
CA GLY A 165 -13.03 -18.54 5.79
C GLY A 165 -12.99 -17.06 6.23
N ARG A 166 -12.00 -16.66 7.03
CA ARG A 166 -11.79 -15.26 7.44
C ARG A 166 -10.66 -14.62 6.63
N VAL A 167 -10.93 -13.45 6.06
CA VAL A 167 -9.90 -12.64 5.39
C VAL A 167 -9.10 -11.90 6.46
N TYR A 168 -7.81 -12.17 6.54
CA TYR A 168 -6.92 -11.39 7.41
C TYR A 168 -6.24 -10.27 6.61
N CYS A 169 -6.13 -9.10 7.23
CA CYS A 169 -5.47 -7.95 6.66
C CYS A 169 -4.39 -7.42 7.61
N VAL A 170 -3.33 -6.88 7.00
CA VAL A 170 -2.33 -6.08 7.72
C VAL A 170 -2.82 -4.64 7.67
N LEU A 171 -2.89 -3.97 8.82
CA LEU A 171 -3.46 -2.63 8.95
C LEU A 171 -2.50 -1.76 9.78
N PRO A 172 -2.24 -0.50 9.41
CA PRO A 172 -1.40 0.38 10.20
C PRO A 172 -2.12 0.80 11.48
N GLU A 173 -1.40 0.82 12.60
CA GLU A 173 -1.81 1.52 13.82
C GLU A 173 -1.20 2.93 13.83
N ARG A 174 0.05 3.03 13.39
CA ARG A 174 0.81 4.26 13.13
C ARG A 174 1.88 3.96 12.08
N ILE A 175 2.53 4.99 11.54
CA ILE A 175 3.70 4.76 10.69
C ILE A 175 4.78 4.02 11.49
N GLY A 176 5.35 2.98 10.88
CA GLY A 176 6.33 2.09 11.50
C GLY A 176 5.73 0.95 12.34
N ARG A 177 4.40 0.83 12.43
CA ARG A 177 3.75 -0.28 13.14
C ARG A 177 2.39 -0.68 12.55
N VAL A 178 2.23 -1.98 12.34
CA VAL A 178 1.01 -2.59 11.84
C VAL A 178 0.50 -3.69 12.79
N VAL A 179 -0.78 -4.00 12.66
CA VAL A 179 -1.46 -5.13 13.28
C VAL A 179 -2.01 -6.05 12.19
N ILE A 180 -2.08 -7.35 12.49
CA ILE A 180 -2.74 -8.34 11.63
C ILE A 180 -4.07 -8.70 12.30
N GLN A 181 -5.18 -8.49 11.63
CA GLN A 181 -6.50 -8.83 12.19
C GLN A 181 -7.46 -9.37 11.14
N PRO A 182 -8.43 -10.23 11.53
CA PRO A 182 -9.48 -10.65 10.64
C PRO A 182 -10.40 -9.47 10.31
N LEU A 183 -10.88 -9.43 9.08
CA LEU A 183 -11.83 -8.44 8.61
C LEU A 183 -13.26 -8.93 8.76
N GLU A 184 -14.10 -8.11 9.37
CA GLU A 184 -15.55 -8.32 9.34
C GLU A 184 -16.13 -7.76 8.04
N ARG A 185 -16.89 -8.60 7.33
CA ARG A 185 -17.47 -8.25 6.03
C ARG A 185 -18.35 -7.00 6.12
N GLU A 186 -19.14 -6.87 7.19
CA GLU A 186 -20.08 -5.76 7.33
C GLU A 186 -19.37 -4.44 7.61
N ALA A 187 -18.35 -4.43 8.47
CA ALA A 187 -17.50 -3.25 8.67
C ALA A 187 -16.81 -2.83 7.36
N CYS A 188 -16.30 -3.80 6.58
CA CYS A 188 -15.71 -3.51 5.28
C CYS A 188 -16.73 -2.96 4.26
N ARG A 189 -17.98 -3.44 4.30
CA ARG A 189 -19.06 -2.90 3.47
C ARG A 189 -19.33 -1.44 3.81
N GLN A 190 -19.47 -1.13 5.10
CA GLN A 190 -19.73 0.23 5.59
C GLN A 190 -18.61 1.19 5.20
N TRP A 191 -17.35 0.77 5.36
CA TRP A 191 -16.18 1.50 4.87
C TRP A 191 -16.28 1.81 3.38
N PHE A 192 -16.55 0.80 2.55
CA PHE A 192 -16.63 0.96 1.09
C PHE A 192 -17.75 1.94 0.68
N GLU A 193 -18.93 1.82 1.28
CA GLU A 193 -20.08 2.67 0.97
C GLU A 193 -19.90 4.13 1.44
N GLN A 194 -19.17 4.36 2.53
CA GLN A 194 -18.82 5.71 2.99
C GLN A 194 -17.92 6.45 1.99
N GLN A 195 -16.95 5.75 1.40
CA GLN A 195 -16.09 6.35 0.38
C GLN A 195 -16.86 6.77 -0.87
N ASP A 196 -17.83 5.96 -1.30
CA ASP A 196 -18.63 6.26 -2.49
C ASP A 196 -19.52 7.50 -2.30
N LYS A 197 -20.10 7.65 -1.10
CA LYS A 197 -20.84 8.85 -0.71
C LYS A 197 -19.93 10.08 -0.73
N GLN A 198 -18.73 10.01 -0.14
CA GLN A 198 -17.78 11.13 -0.14
C GLN A 198 -17.35 11.54 -1.54
N LYS A 199 -17.05 10.57 -2.43
CA LYS A 199 -16.73 10.83 -3.85
C LYS A 199 -17.89 11.50 -4.57
N THR A 200 -19.12 11.04 -4.34
CA THR A 200 -20.34 11.61 -4.94
C THR A 200 -20.60 13.04 -4.47
N HIS A 201 -20.44 13.33 -3.18
CA HIS A 201 -20.57 14.68 -2.63
C HIS A 201 -19.49 15.62 -3.19
N ALA A 202 -18.23 15.19 -3.26
CA ALA A 202 -17.14 15.98 -3.82
C ALA A 202 -17.36 16.32 -5.30
N ARG A 203 -17.81 15.35 -6.11
CA ARG A 203 -18.14 15.56 -7.54
C ARG A 203 -19.27 16.58 -7.71
N ARG A 204 -20.32 16.50 -6.89
CA ARG A 204 -21.45 17.45 -6.91
C ARG A 204 -21.03 18.87 -6.50
N ALA A 205 -20.17 19.00 -5.49
CA ALA A 205 -19.63 20.29 -5.06
C ALA A 205 -18.76 20.93 -6.16
N ALA A 206 -17.86 20.17 -6.78
CA ALA A 206 -17.02 20.64 -7.88
C ALA A 206 -17.83 21.05 -9.12
N ALA A 207 -18.94 20.37 -9.42
CA ALA A 207 -19.83 20.73 -10.53
C ALA A 207 -20.62 22.03 -10.27
N ARG A 208 -20.87 22.38 -9.00
CA ARG A 208 -21.53 23.65 -8.62
C ARG A 208 -20.59 24.85 -8.68
N LEU A 209 -19.29 24.66 -8.41
CA LEU A 209 -18.27 25.72 -8.49
C LEU A 209 -17.86 26.08 -9.94
N ARG A 210 -18.29 25.29 -10.93
CA ARG A 210 -18.04 25.52 -12.36
C ARG A 210 -19.24 26.12 -13.11
N ARG A 211 -20.29 26.52 -12.38
CA ARG A 211 -21.47 27.24 -12.90
C ARG A 211 -21.51 28.62 -12.26
#